data_AF-A0A4U0TRU4-F1
#
_entry.id   AF-A0A4U0TRU4-F1
#
_cell.length_a   1.000
_cell.length_b   1.000
_cell.length_c   1.000
_cell.angle_alpha   90.00
_cell.angle_beta   90.00
_cell.angle_gamma   90.00
#
_symmetry.space_group_name_H-M   'P 1'
#
loop_
_entity.id
_entity.type
_entity.pdbx_description
1 polymer ?
#
loop_
_entity_poly.entity_id
_entity_poly.type
_entity_poly.pdbx_seq_one_letter_code
_entity_poly.pdbx_strand_id
1 'polypeptide(L)'
;MADNKLVFLPNEIWLNIAAYCDPKDLWLSLRLINRQLQACVEQHFIDDILPQSAITLPIALPSYDVRNPLHGKAILRYQERKKGDGGEEGGHQPLYSLLRVEPAHYRAQLLDRWERMREVAGGQVGDKLHWNLRLRHASVRMPLKDARIEGDQSLEAGSGRLSFDWRPTFSRFFQSIYPGQVYWSW
;
A
#
# COMPACT_ATOMS: atom_id res chain seq x y z
N MET A 1 -23.41 40.78 13.63
CA MET A 1 -22.28 40.00 13.10
C MET A 1 -22.77 38.57 12.99
N ALA A 2 -23.13 38.12 11.79
CA ALA A 2 -23.56 36.74 11.59
C ALA A 2 -22.33 35.86 11.74
N ASP A 3 -22.35 34.98 12.74
CA ASP A 3 -21.41 33.87 12.83
C ASP A 3 -21.51 33.08 11.53
N ASN A 4 -20.54 33.28 10.65
CA ASN A 4 -20.41 32.56 9.40
C ASN A 4 -19.90 31.15 9.73
N LYS A 5 -20.75 30.37 10.42
CA LYS A 5 -20.55 28.93 10.60
C LYS A 5 -20.61 28.35 9.20
N LEU A 6 -19.44 28.11 8.61
CA LEU A 6 -19.31 27.26 7.42
C LEU A 6 -20.11 25.99 7.72
N VAL A 7 -21.24 25.82 7.05
CA VAL A 7 -22.11 24.66 7.21
C VAL A 7 -21.36 23.51 6.57
N PHE A 8 -20.55 22.82 7.36
CA PHE A 8 -19.88 21.61 6.91
C PHE A 8 -20.92 20.51 6.74
N LEU A 9 -20.91 19.85 5.58
CA LEU A 9 -21.73 18.66 5.38
C LEU A 9 -21.30 17.58 6.39
N PRO A 10 -22.23 16.72 6.85
CA PRO A 10 -21.90 15.54 7.64
C PRO A 10 -20.90 14.63 6.92
N ASN A 11 -20.11 13.86 7.69
CA ASN A 11 -19.08 12.97 7.15
C ASN A 11 -19.66 11.92 6.21
N GLU A 12 -20.86 11.43 6.49
CA GLU A 12 -21.58 10.44 5.68
C GLU A 12 -21.85 10.97 4.27
N ILE A 13 -22.17 12.27 4.15
CA ILE A 13 -22.39 12.91 2.86
C ILE A 13 -21.07 13.05 2.11
N TRP A 14 -19.98 13.41 2.79
CA TRP A 14 -18.65 13.48 2.18
C TRP A 14 -18.15 12.11 1.68
N LEU A 15 -18.36 11.04 2.46
CA LEU A 15 -18.02 9.68 2.06
C LEU A 15 -18.85 9.24 0.85
N ASN A 16 -20.14 9.57 0.82
CA ASN A 16 -20.98 9.31 -0.34
C ASN A 16 -20.53 10.09 -1.58
N ILE A 17 -20.12 11.35 -1.44
CA ILE A 17 -19.57 12.15 -2.55
C ILE A 17 -18.27 11.52 -3.05
N ALA A 18 -17.39 11.11 -2.13
CA ALA A 18 -16.09 10.50 -2.47
C ALA A 18 -16.26 9.26 -3.36
N ALA A 19 -17.30 8.45 -3.15
CA ALA A 19 -17.57 7.28 -3.98
C ALA A 19 -17.77 7.58 -5.49
N TYR A 20 -18.12 8.81 -5.86
CA TYR A 20 -18.33 9.24 -7.25
C TYR A 20 -17.18 10.06 -7.84
N CYS A 21 -16.15 10.39 -7.05
CA CYS A 21 -15.03 11.20 -7.50
C CYS A 21 -13.85 10.34 -7.98
N ASP A 22 -12.96 10.92 -8.80
CA ASP A 22 -11.69 10.26 -9.13
C ASP A 22 -10.83 10.14 -7.86
N PRO A 23 -10.33 8.94 -7.50
CA PRO A 23 -9.42 8.74 -6.37
C PRO A 23 -8.22 9.69 -6.39
N LYS A 24 -7.74 10.07 -7.58
CA LYS A 24 -6.65 11.04 -7.72
C LYS A 24 -7.04 12.41 -7.13
N ASP A 25 -8.18 12.95 -7.54
CA ASP A 25 -8.62 14.29 -7.13
C ASP A 25 -8.95 14.31 -5.65
N LEU A 26 -9.55 13.23 -5.14
CA LEU A 26 -9.75 13.03 -3.71
C LEU A 26 -8.42 13.09 -2.96
N TRP A 27 -7.42 12.35 -3.43
CA TRP A 27 -6.16 12.18 -2.72
C TRP A 27 -5.22 13.39 -2.79
N LEU A 28 -5.09 14.00 -3.97
CA LEU A 28 -4.15 15.09 -4.22
C LEU A 28 -4.77 16.48 -3.99
N SER A 29 -6.09 16.61 -4.06
CA SER A 29 -6.77 17.90 -3.89
C SER A 29 -7.65 17.93 -2.64
N LEU A 30 -8.71 17.12 -2.58
CA LEU A 30 -9.73 17.21 -1.51
C LEU A 30 -9.13 16.95 -0.11
N ARG A 31 -8.23 15.96 -0.01
CA ARG A 31 -7.55 15.56 1.22
C ARG A 31 -6.75 16.69 1.88
N LEU A 32 -6.26 17.66 1.11
CA LEU A 32 -5.38 18.73 1.59
C LEU A 32 -6.14 19.98 2.08
N ILE A 33 -7.47 20.03 1.89
CA ILE A 33 -8.26 21.24 2.17
C ILE A 33 -8.43 21.47 3.67
N ASN A 34 -8.84 20.44 4.41
CA ASN A 34 -9.04 20.52 5.85
C ASN A 34 -9.00 19.13 6.51
N ARG A 35 -8.93 19.10 7.85
CA ARG A 35 -8.83 17.84 8.63
C ARG A 35 -10.04 16.92 8.49
N GLN A 36 -11.25 17.46 8.34
CA GLN A 36 -12.48 16.65 8.19
C GLN A 36 -12.45 15.89 6.85
N LEU A 37 -12.16 16.61 5.77
CA LEU A 37 -12.02 16.03 4.43
C LEU A 37 -10.84 15.09 4.36
N GLN A 38 -9.72 15.40 5.01
CA GLN A 38 -8.59 14.50 5.11
C GLN A 38 -9.03 13.16 5.73
N ALA A 39 -9.74 13.19 6.86
CA ALA A 39 -10.21 11.97 7.53
C ALA A 39 -11.21 11.19 6.66
N CYS A 40 -12.17 11.87 6.02
CA CYS A 40 -13.15 11.22 5.14
C CYS A 40 -12.49 10.58 3.92
N VAL A 41 -11.55 11.28 3.27
CA VAL A 41 -10.80 10.74 2.12
C VAL A 41 -9.96 9.55 2.56
N GLU A 42 -9.21 9.67 3.66
CA GLU A 42 -8.37 8.57 4.14
C GLU A 42 -9.21 7.34 4.51
N GLN A 43 -10.39 7.54 5.11
CA GLN A 43 -11.34 6.46 5.40
C GLN A 43 -11.87 5.80 4.12
N HIS A 44 -12.36 6.58 3.16
CA HIS A 44 -12.79 6.04 1.86
C HIS A 44 -11.67 5.26 1.15
N PHE A 45 -10.43 5.72 1.28
CA PHE A 45 -9.29 5.00 0.74
C PHE A 45 -9.09 3.64 1.42
N ILE A 46 -9.16 3.59 2.75
CA ILE A 46 -9.03 2.34 3.50
C ILE A 46 -10.14 1.36 3.15
N ASP A 47 -11.38 1.84 3.11
CA ASP A 47 -12.56 1.00 2.98
C ASP A 47 -12.77 0.52 1.53
N ASP A 48 -12.54 1.40 0.54
CA ASP A 48 -12.92 1.12 -0.85
C ASP A 48 -11.73 0.99 -1.81
N ILE A 49 -10.65 1.76 -1.62
CA ILE A 49 -9.58 1.87 -2.62
C ILE A 49 -8.42 0.90 -2.35
N LEU A 50 -7.92 0.82 -1.12
CA LEU A 50 -6.83 -0.07 -0.73
C LEU A 50 -7.16 -1.55 -1.00
N PRO A 51 -8.38 -2.05 -0.75
CA PRO A 51 -8.75 -3.43 -1.09
C PRO A 51 -8.65 -3.76 -2.59
N GLN A 52 -8.77 -2.75 -3.46
CA GLN A 52 -8.63 -2.91 -4.91
C GLN A 52 -7.17 -2.90 -5.38
N SER A 53 -6.23 -2.58 -4.49
CA SER A 53 -4.82 -2.48 -4.83
C SER A 53 -4.11 -3.83 -4.71
N ALA A 54 -3.07 -4.00 -5.52
CA ALA A 54 -2.19 -5.15 -5.47
C ALA A 54 -0.74 -4.68 -5.55
N ILE A 55 0.13 -5.31 -4.76
CA ILE A 55 1.55 -5.03 -4.75
C ILE A 55 2.26 -6.23 -5.32
N THR A 56 3.14 -6.00 -6.28
CA THR A 56 3.91 -7.07 -6.89
C THR A 56 5.40 -6.81 -6.69
N LEU A 57 6.11 -7.79 -6.15
CA LEU A 57 7.57 -7.80 -6.10
C LEU A 57 8.13 -8.58 -7.29
N PRO A 58 8.87 -7.94 -8.21
CA PRO A 58 9.66 -8.66 -9.19
C PRO A 58 10.77 -9.45 -8.48
N ILE A 59 10.89 -10.74 -8.78
CA ILE A 59 11.93 -11.60 -8.23
C ILE A 59 12.84 -12.12 -9.36
N ALA A 60 14.14 -12.11 -9.10
CA ALA A 60 15.09 -12.86 -9.91
C ALA A 60 15.10 -14.30 -9.41
N LEU A 61 14.87 -15.24 -10.33
CA LEU A 61 14.88 -16.66 -10.05
C LEU A 61 16.30 -17.20 -10.28
N PRO A 62 16.74 -18.21 -9.52
CA PRO A 62 18.00 -18.88 -9.77
C PRO A 62 17.96 -19.49 -11.18
N SER A 63 18.89 -19.05 -12.04
CA SER A 63 19.07 -19.55 -13.41
C SER A 63 20.48 -20.12 -13.55
N TYR A 64 20.60 -21.23 -14.28
CA TYR A 64 21.90 -21.79 -14.67
C TYR A 64 22.62 -20.91 -15.69
N ASP A 65 21.89 -20.03 -16.38
CA ASP A 65 22.44 -19.07 -17.33
C ASP A 65 22.38 -17.64 -16.75
N VAL A 66 23.56 -17.11 -16.41
CA VAL A 66 23.74 -15.75 -15.89
C VAL A 66 23.38 -14.69 -16.94
N ARG A 67 23.40 -15.03 -18.23
CA ARG A 67 23.08 -14.10 -19.33
C ARG A 67 21.57 -13.97 -19.54
N ASN A 68 20.78 -14.91 -19.05
CA ASN A 68 19.32 -14.90 -19.16
C ASN A 68 18.69 -15.23 -17.79
N PRO A 69 18.65 -14.25 -16.87
CA PRO A 69 18.03 -14.47 -15.57
C PRO A 69 16.53 -14.72 -15.75
N LEU A 70 16.06 -15.82 -15.18
CA LEU A 70 14.62 -16.09 -15.15
C LEU A 70 13.94 -15.08 -14.21
N HIS A 71 12.83 -14.52 -14.68
CA HIS A 71 12.06 -13.54 -13.91
C HIS A 71 10.79 -14.19 -13.38
N GLY A 72 10.53 -13.95 -12.10
CA GLY A 72 9.28 -14.26 -11.44
C GLY A 72 8.67 -13.03 -10.80
N LYS A 73 7.54 -13.21 -10.13
CA LYS A 73 6.90 -12.18 -9.32
C LYS A 73 6.17 -12.76 -8.13
N ALA A 74 6.23 -12.06 -7.01
CA ALA A 74 5.42 -12.33 -5.84
C ALA A 74 4.27 -11.31 -5.80
N ILE A 75 3.03 -11.79 -5.74
CA ILE A 75 1.83 -10.94 -5.75
C ILE A 75 1.28 -10.91 -4.32
N LEU A 76 1.18 -9.72 -3.77
CA LEU A 76 0.58 -9.45 -2.46
C LEU A 76 -0.74 -8.70 -2.64
N ARG A 77 -1.71 -9.00 -1.79
CA ARG A 77 -3.01 -8.33 -1.75
C ARG A 77 -3.25 -7.70 -0.39
N TYR A 78 -4.02 -6.62 -0.42
CA TYR A 78 -4.50 -5.97 0.79
C TYR A 78 -5.24 -6.98 1.67
N GLN A 79 -4.92 -6.94 2.96
CA GLN A 79 -5.57 -7.69 4.01
C GLN A 79 -5.94 -6.72 5.13
N GLU A 80 -7.20 -6.72 5.50
CA GLU A 80 -7.67 -5.92 6.61
C GLU A 80 -7.05 -6.43 7.93
N ARG A 81 -6.51 -5.51 8.73
CA ARG A 81 -5.94 -5.86 10.03
C ARG A 81 -7.07 -6.13 11.00
N LYS A 82 -7.13 -7.34 11.56
CA LYS A 82 -8.10 -7.64 12.64
C LYS A 82 -7.74 -6.79 13.86
N LYS A 83 -8.75 -6.15 14.47
CA LYS A 83 -8.64 -5.46 15.77
C LYS A 83 -8.10 -6.47 16.80
N GLY A 84 -6.83 -6.37 17.15
CA GLY A 84 -6.15 -7.31 18.04
C GLY A 84 -4.68 -7.59 17.68
N ASP A 85 -4.27 -7.33 16.44
CA ASP A 85 -2.93 -7.72 15.93
C ASP A 85 -1.83 -6.66 16.14
N GLY A 86 -2.01 -5.68 17.03
CA GLY A 86 -1.01 -4.65 17.31
C GLY A 86 -1.55 -3.51 18.17
N GLY A 87 -0.74 -3.07 19.14
CA GLY A 87 -1.07 -2.05 20.14
C GLY A 87 -1.60 -0.73 19.57
N GLU A 88 -2.18 0.06 20.47
CA GLU A 88 -3.09 1.21 20.30
C GLU A 88 -2.65 2.32 19.33
N GLU A 89 -1.45 2.27 18.75
CA GLU A 89 -0.90 3.26 17.82
C GLU A 89 -0.92 2.81 16.33
N GLY A 90 -1.19 1.52 16.05
CA GLY A 90 -1.04 0.92 14.71
C GLY A 90 -2.28 0.92 13.80
N GLY A 91 -3.36 1.61 14.19
CA GLY A 91 -4.71 1.42 13.68
C GLY A 91 -4.97 1.66 12.18
N HIS A 92 -4.01 2.17 11.42
CA HIS A 92 -4.22 2.57 10.02
C HIS A 92 -3.10 2.17 9.05
N GLN A 93 -2.20 1.25 9.43
CA GLN A 93 -1.23 0.72 8.48
C GLN A 93 -1.85 -0.46 7.71
N PRO A 94 -1.95 -0.39 6.37
CA PRO A 94 -2.48 -1.48 5.59
C PRO A 94 -1.48 -2.63 5.58
N LEU A 95 -2.02 -3.83 5.77
CA LEU A 95 -1.27 -5.07 5.71
C LEU A 95 -1.49 -5.69 4.34
N TYR A 96 -0.42 -6.22 3.74
CA TYR A 96 -0.50 -6.97 2.51
C TYR A 96 0.04 -8.37 2.76
N SER A 97 -0.71 -9.39 2.36
CA SER A 97 -0.28 -10.78 2.44
C SER A 97 0.02 -11.35 1.07
N LEU A 98 1.01 -12.24 1.04
CA LEU A 98 1.41 -12.97 -0.14
C LEU A 98 0.26 -13.87 -0.61
N LEU A 99 -0.35 -13.49 -1.73
CA LEU A 99 -1.40 -14.29 -2.37
C LEU A 99 -0.79 -15.47 -3.12
N ARG A 100 0.19 -15.20 -3.99
CA ARG A 100 0.82 -16.23 -4.83
C ARG A 100 2.17 -15.76 -5.37
N VAL A 101 2.95 -16.73 -5.81
CA VAL A 101 4.21 -16.52 -6.53
C VAL A 101 4.06 -17.10 -7.93
N GLU A 102 4.58 -16.40 -8.92
CA GLU A 102 4.65 -16.87 -10.29
C GLU A 102 6.13 -16.90 -10.70
N PRO A 103 6.73 -18.08 -10.97
CA PRO A 103 6.15 -19.43 -10.91
C PRO A 103 5.88 -19.95 -9.49
N ALA A 104 4.84 -20.79 -9.33
CA ALA A 104 4.36 -21.25 -8.03
C ALA A 104 5.36 -22.09 -7.21
N HIS A 105 6.22 -22.86 -7.87
CA HIS A 105 7.21 -23.72 -7.20
C HIS A 105 8.30 -22.94 -6.45
N TYR A 106 8.47 -21.64 -6.72
CA TYR A 106 9.40 -20.79 -6.00
C TYR A 106 8.83 -20.21 -4.69
N ARG A 107 7.59 -20.54 -4.33
CA ARG A 107 6.95 -20.00 -3.12
C ARG A 107 7.75 -20.31 -1.85
N ALA A 108 8.23 -21.54 -1.67
CA ALA A 108 9.01 -21.93 -0.48
C ALA A 108 10.31 -21.12 -0.37
N GLN A 109 11.10 -21.06 -1.44
CA GLN A 109 12.36 -20.30 -1.47
C GLN A 109 12.14 -18.80 -1.21
N LEU A 110 11.04 -18.24 -1.72
CA LEU A 110 10.68 -16.86 -1.46
C LEU A 110 10.39 -16.66 0.03
N LEU A 111 9.60 -17.54 0.65
CA LEU A 111 9.24 -17.45 2.06
C LEU A 111 10.47 -17.58 2.97
N ASP A 112 11.37 -18.51 2.67
CA ASP A 112 12.65 -18.64 3.39
C ASP A 112 13.47 -17.34 3.30
N ARG A 113 13.52 -16.73 2.11
CA ARG A 113 14.17 -15.42 1.94
C ARG A 113 13.42 -14.31 2.70
N TRP A 114 12.10 -14.36 2.73
CA TRP A 114 11.23 -13.42 3.43
C TRP A 114 11.49 -13.44 4.94
N GLU A 115 11.60 -14.65 5.52
CA GLU A 115 11.95 -14.86 6.93
C GLU A 115 13.36 -14.34 7.24
N ARG A 116 14.35 -14.62 6.39
CA ARG A 116 15.70 -14.06 6.57
C ARG A 116 15.72 -12.53 6.50
N MET A 117 14.95 -11.92 5.60
CA MET A 117 14.83 -10.46 5.52
C MET A 117 14.18 -9.88 6.78
N ARG A 118 13.27 -10.63 7.41
CA ARG A 118 12.71 -10.26 8.72
C ARG A 118 13.77 -10.22 9.82
N GLU A 119 14.63 -11.22 9.88
CA GLU A 119 15.62 -11.37 10.96
C GLU A 119 16.75 -10.33 10.89
N VAL A 120 17.25 -10.01 9.70
CA VAL A 120 18.48 -9.21 9.52
C VAL A 120 18.33 -7.73 9.89
N ALA A 121 17.13 -7.15 9.76
CA ALA A 121 16.89 -5.71 9.99
C ALA A 121 15.56 -5.42 10.71
N GLY A 122 15.09 -6.34 11.56
CA GLY A 122 13.79 -6.21 12.23
C GLY A 122 12.60 -6.13 11.25
N GLY A 123 12.79 -6.64 10.03
CA GLY A 123 11.83 -6.61 8.92
C GLY A 123 11.93 -5.41 8.00
N GLN A 124 12.79 -4.43 8.26
CA GLN A 124 12.83 -3.23 7.42
C GLN A 124 13.38 -3.54 6.02
N VAL A 125 12.59 -3.19 5.00
CA VAL A 125 12.96 -3.34 3.59
C VAL A 125 13.43 -1.98 3.08
N GLY A 126 14.67 -1.91 2.63
CA GLY A 126 15.26 -0.65 2.16
C GLY A 126 14.63 -0.13 0.85
N ASP A 127 14.72 1.19 0.65
CA ASP A 127 14.20 1.94 -0.50
C ASP A 127 14.78 1.53 -1.87
N LYS A 128 15.82 0.69 -1.90
CA LYS A 128 16.39 0.16 -3.15
C LYS A 128 15.46 -0.83 -3.84
N LEU A 129 14.56 -1.47 -3.07
CA LEU A 129 13.67 -2.49 -3.60
C LEU A 129 12.46 -1.83 -4.26
N HIS A 130 12.33 -2.05 -5.57
CA HIS A 130 11.24 -1.48 -6.37
C HIS A 130 10.10 -2.47 -6.48
N TRP A 131 8.90 -2.00 -6.13
CA TRP A 131 7.66 -2.74 -6.17
C TRP A 131 6.79 -2.20 -7.30
N ASN A 132 5.96 -3.06 -7.88
CA ASN A 132 4.91 -2.63 -8.79
C ASN A 132 3.62 -2.49 -7.99
N LEU A 133 3.21 -1.26 -7.69
CA LEU A 133 1.90 -0.97 -7.10
C LEU A 133 0.89 -0.86 -8.23
N ARG A 134 -0.15 -1.67 -8.18
CA ARG A 134 -1.26 -1.66 -9.14
C ARG A 134 -2.53 -1.20 -8.44
N LEU A 135 -3.20 -0.22 -9.04
CA LEU A 135 -4.52 0.24 -8.62
C LEU A 135 -5.38 0.41 -9.88
N ARG A 136 -6.52 -0.28 -9.95
CA ARG A 136 -7.43 -0.28 -11.11
C ARG A 136 -6.65 -0.57 -12.42
N HIS A 137 -6.58 0.41 -13.32
CA HIS A 137 -5.92 0.32 -14.63
C HIS A 137 -4.47 0.81 -14.63
N ALA A 138 -3.97 1.40 -13.54
CA ALA A 138 -2.62 1.94 -13.45
C ALA A 138 -1.68 1.00 -12.68
N SER A 139 -0.44 0.92 -13.14
CA SER A 139 0.64 0.16 -12.48
C SER A 139 1.92 0.98 -12.52
N VAL A 140 2.50 1.25 -11.35
CA VAL A 140 3.71 2.07 -11.21
C VAL A 140 4.78 1.27 -10.50
N ARG A 141 5.99 1.31 -11.04
CA ARG A 141 7.19 0.76 -10.39
C ARG A 141 7.81 1.81 -9.47
N MET A 142 7.77 1.58 -8.16
CA MET A 142 8.25 2.54 -7.17
C MET A 142 8.70 1.86 -5.86
N PRO A 143 9.57 2.50 -5.07
CA PRO A 143 9.84 2.05 -3.71
C PRO A 143 8.62 2.30 -2.81
N LEU A 144 8.41 1.40 -1.85
CA LEU A 144 7.40 1.55 -0.81
C LEU A 144 8.08 2.21 0.39
N LYS A 145 7.50 3.30 0.91
CA LYS A 145 8.10 4.05 2.01
C LYS A 145 7.91 3.30 3.33
N ASP A 146 8.98 3.19 4.13
CA ASP A 146 8.97 2.53 5.44
C ASP A 146 8.41 1.09 5.36
N ALA A 147 8.73 0.41 4.27
CA ALA A 147 8.29 -0.96 4.03
C ALA A 147 8.89 -1.91 5.06
N ARG A 148 8.03 -2.75 5.65
CA ARG A 148 8.40 -3.70 6.69
C ARG A 148 7.75 -5.04 6.45
N ILE A 149 8.55 -6.09 6.57
CA ILE A 149 8.09 -7.47 6.59
C ILE A 149 7.60 -7.78 7.99
N GLU A 150 6.30 -8.06 8.08
CA GLU A 150 5.66 -8.43 9.35
C GLU A 150 5.72 -9.94 9.55
N GLY A 151 5.83 -10.34 10.82
CA GLY A 151 5.67 -11.74 11.21
C GLY A 151 4.20 -12.14 11.23
N ASP A 152 3.92 -13.40 10.95
CA ASP A 152 2.62 -13.96 11.28
C ASP A 152 2.58 -14.31 12.78
N GLN A 153 1.61 -13.77 13.52
CA GLN A 153 1.28 -14.23 14.88
C GLN A 153 0.23 -15.35 14.86
N SER A 154 -0.39 -15.61 13.71
CA SER A 154 -1.28 -16.73 13.46
C SER A 154 -0.49 -18.03 13.31
N LEU A 155 -1.09 -19.13 13.78
CA LEU A 155 -0.55 -20.49 13.74
C LEU A 155 -0.25 -21.02 12.32
N GLU A 156 -0.64 -20.30 11.27
CA GLU A 156 -0.23 -20.59 9.90
C GLU A 156 1.17 -20.01 9.63
N ALA A 157 2.19 -20.77 10.02
CA ALA A 157 3.57 -20.49 9.65
C ALA A 157 3.69 -20.31 8.12
N GLY A 158 4.24 -19.17 7.68
CA GLY A 158 4.65 -18.96 6.29
C GLY A 158 3.72 -18.07 5.43
N SER A 159 2.93 -17.17 6.01
CA SER A 159 2.32 -16.09 5.22
C SER A 159 3.28 -14.89 5.15
N GLY A 160 3.85 -14.63 3.96
CA GLY A 160 4.69 -13.46 3.74
C GLY A 160 3.85 -12.20 3.86
N ARG A 161 4.03 -11.42 4.93
CA ARG A 161 3.29 -10.17 5.18
C ARG A 161 4.17 -8.95 4.97
N LEU A 162 3.55 -7.85 4.56
CA LEU A 162 4.18 -6.58 4.26
C LEU A 162 3.31 -5.43 4.77
N SER A 163 3.88 -4.56 5.59
CA SER A 163 3.33 -3.26 5.98
C SER A 163 4.19 -2.15 5.39
N PHE A 164 3.65 -0.96 5.22
CA PHE A 164 4.40 0.23 4.77
C PHE A 164 3.60 1.51 5.07
N ASP A 165 4.24 2.67 4.96
CA ASP A 165 3.57 3.97 5.06
C ASP A 165 2.83 4.27 3.75
N TRP A 166 1.53 3.94 3.74
CA TRP A 166 0.70 4.02 2.55
C TRP A 166 0.40 5.44 2.12
N ARG A 167 0.31 6.40 3.05
CA ARG A 167 -0.05 7.78 2.73
C ARG A 167 0.92 8.43 1.71
N PRO A 168 2.22 8.54 2.01
CA PRO A 168 3.17 9.11 1.06
C PRO A 168 3.39 8.21 -0.15
N THR A 169 3.21 6.89 -0.01
CA THR A 169 3.30 5.95 -1.14
C THR A 169 2.20 6.22 -2.17
N PHE A 170 0.95 6.39 -1.74
CA PHE A 170 -0.16 6.73 -2.65
C PHE A 170 -0.06 8.15 -3.20
N SER A 171 0.47 9.11 -2.43
CA SER A 171 0.76 10.46 -2.97
C SER A 171 1.74 10.38 -4.14
N ARG A 172 2.85 9.64 -3.98
CA ARG A 172 3.83 9.41 -5.06
C ARG A 172 3.22 8.65 -6.23
N PHE A 173 2.38 7.65 -5.96
CA PHE A 173 1.69 6.86 -6.98
C PHE A 173 0.83 7.76 -7.88
N PHE A 174 -0.06 8.57 -7.31
CA PHE A 174 -0.93 9.44 -8.11
C PHE A 174 -0.15 10.55 -8.83
N GLN A 175 0.92 11.07 -8.24
CA GLN A 175 1.82 12.01 -8.92
C GLN A 175 2.54 11.37 -10.12
N SER A 176 2.92 10.09 -10.02
CA SER A 176 3.67 9.39 -11.06
C SER A 176 2.84 8.97 -12.28
N ILE A 177 1.54 8.72 -12.11
CA ILE A 177 0.63 8.37 -13.23
C ILE A 177 0.36 9.59 -14.11
N TYR A 178 0.47 10.79 -13.54
CA TYR A 178 0.14 12.05 -14.22
C TYR A 178 1.32 13.04 -14.15
N PRO A 179 2.45 12.75 -14.82
CA PRO A 179 3.61 13.64 -14.82
C PRO A 179 3.23 14.98 -15.46
N GLY A 180 3.24 16.06 -14.67
CA GLY A 180 2.98 17.43 -15.15
C GLY A 180 2.06 18.29 -14.28
N GLN A 181 1.37 17.72 -13.29
CA GLN A 181 0.62 18.49 -12.31
C GLN A 181 1.43 18.62 -11.00
N VAL A 182 2.17 19.73 -10.88
CA VAL A 182 2.93 20.08 -9.67
C VAL A 182 1.93 20.47 -8.58
N TYR A 183 1.59 19.53 -7.71
CA TYR A 183 0.92 19.84 -6.45
C TYR A 183 2.02 20.13 -5.42
N TRP A 184 2.14 21.41 -5.06
CA TRP A 184 3.05 21.87 -4.00
C TRP A 184 2.72 21.15 -2.69
N SER A 185 3.62 20.30 -2.22
CA SER A 185 3.58 19.76 -0.86
C SER A 185 4.15 20.83 0.08
N TRP A 186 3.32 21.35 0.99
CA TRP A 186 3.74 22.11 2.16
C TRP A 186 4.01 21.19 3.34
#